data_AF-F2L6M5-F1
#
_entry.id   AF-F2L6M5-F1
#
_cell.length_a   1.000
_cell.length_b   1.000
_cell.length_c   1.000
_cell.angle_alpha   90.00
_cell.angle_beta   90.00
_cell.angle_gamma   90.00
#
_symmetry.space_group_name_H-M   'P 1'
#
loop_
_entity.id
_entity.type
_entity.pdbx_description
1 polymer ?
#
loop_
_entity_poly.entity_id
_entity_poly.type
_entity_poly.pdbx_seq_one_letter_code
_entity_poly.pdbx_strand_id
1 'polypeptide(L)'
;METMTDTTTVDTAEQLRQVADLIAQGANREARRRTGRIADAADPETRALLGQILAALEKPPAVAVPRLRHLWKVSAAAGRELVEACAPRSERHAEAAKETERAVRATRAERREYARRRPGTVVPRQGVPQPRRSQRATDQDTAARRYFDERSDPAEGGKETPEHVLTVRGPACRGCGAERTTGDQQRANDNGLCSDCRYEWVDSQPPMRGLPCVACGLERSPRDQQRAHDDGLCEDCRDSGTAGVPILPATATRADVLTARCDYIDATSETTKARDARLRRDQRHMPTGDRIMLADWIARQPA
;
A
#
# COMPACT_ATOMS: atom_id res chain seq x y z
N MET A 1 5.70 -40.89 -28.25
CA MET A 1 5.07 -39.71 -28.91
C MET A 1 5.13 -38.50 -27.96
N GLU A 2 6.25 -38.31 -27.24
CA GLU A 2 6.38 -37.33 -26.14
C GLU A 2 7.34 -36.17 -26.46
N THR A 3 8.03 -36.19 -27.60
CA THR A 3 9.07 -35.20 -27.95
C THR A 3 8.54 -33.93 -28.62
N MET A 4 7.36 -33.97 -29.24
CA MET A 4 6.78 -32.79 -29.90
C MET A 4 6.20 -31.77 -28.91
N THR A 5 5.56 -32.24 -27.83
CA THR A 5 4.99 -31.38 -26.78
C THR A 5 6.08 -30.61 -26.02
N ASP A 6 7.21 -31.26 -25.78
CA ASP A 6 8.36 -30.69 -25.04
C ASP A 6 9.09 -29.60 -25.84
N THR A 7 9.09 -29.69 -27.18
CA THR A 7 9.69 -28.66 -28.05
C THR A 7 8.82 -27.40 -28.11
N THR A 8 7.49 -27.55 -28.15
CA THR A 8 6.55 -26.42 -28.15
C THR A 8 6.50 -25.66 -26.83
N THR A 9 6.65 -26.33 -25.69
CA THR A 9 6.70 -25.66 -24.37
C THR A 9 7.98 -24.86 -24.20
N VAL A 10 9.12 -25.39 -24.65
CA VAL A 10 10.43 -24.70 -24.62
C VAL A 10 10.44 -23.45 -25.51
N ASP A 11 9.87 -23.52 -26.72
CA ASP A 11 9.73 -22.35 -27.62
C ASP A 11 8.79 -21.29 -27.02
N THR A 12 7.67 -21.71 -26.43
CA THR A 12 6.72 -20.82 -25.75
C THR A 12 7.38 -20.11 -24.54
N ALA A 13 8.18 -20.83 -23.75
CA ALA A 13 8.93 -20.27 -22.64
C ALA A 13 9.96 -19.20 -23.08
N GLU A 14 10.65 -19.43 -24.20
CA GLU A 14 11.56 -18.43 -24.79
C GLU A 14 10.82 -17.18 -25.27
N GLN A 15 9.68 -17.35 -25.92
CA GLN A 15 8.85 -16.23 -26.36
C GLN A 15 8.30 -15.42 -25.17
N LEU A 16 8.02 -16.06 -24.03
CA LEU A 16 7.63 -15.38 -22.80
C LEU A 16 8.79 -14.64 -22.11
N ARG A 17 10.02 -15.15 -22.19
CA ARG A 17 11.21 -14.40 -21.74
C ARG A 17 11.32 -13.06 -22.48
N GLN A 18 11.14 -13.09 -23.79
CA GLN A 18 11.17 -11.89 -24.64
C GLN A 18 10.02 -10.92 -24.31
N VAL A 19 8.85 -11.43 -23.91
CA VAL A 19 7.74 -10.60 -23.39
C VAL A 19 8.13 -9.91 -22.08
N ALA A 20 8.76 -10.62 -21.15
CA ALA A 20 9.22 -10.02 -19.89
C ALA A 20 10.26 -8.90 -20.11
N ASP A 21 11.18 -9.09 -21.07
CA ASP A 21 12.14 -8.06 -21.47
C ASP A 21 11.47 -6.82 -22.09
N LEU A 22 10.45 -7.00 -22.94
CA LEU A 22 9.67 -5.88 -23.50
C LEU A 22 8.95 -5.08 -22.41
N ILE A 23 8.45 -5.73 -21.37
CA ILE A 23 7.80 -5.06 -20.24
C ILE A 23 8.82 -4.29 -19.41
N ALA A 24 10.00 -4.86 -19.17
CA ALA A 24 11.09 -4.17 -18.48
C ALA A 24 11.56 -2.91 -19.24
N GLN A 25 11.52 -2.95 -20.57
CA GLN A 25 11.82 -1.81 -21.44
C GLN A 25 10.66 -0.80 -21.58
N GLY A 26 9.51 -1.05 -20.93
CA GLY A 26 8.32 -0.19 -20.99
C GLY A 26 7.47 -0.37 -22.26
N ALA A 27 7.82 -1.31 -23.15
CA ALA A 27 7.12 -1.60 -24.40
C ALA A 27 5.85 -2.46 -24.19
N ASN A 28 4.98 -2.05 -23.27
CA ASN A 28 3.80 -2.80 -22.83
C ASN A 28 2.83 -3.16 -23.97
N ARG A 29 2.67 -2.28 -24.97
CA ARG A 29 1.82 -2.56 -26.15
C ARG A 29 2.37 -3.72 -26.99
N GLU A 30 3.69 -3.79 -27.14
CA GLU A 30 4.31 -4.86 -27.92
C GLU A 30 4.34 -6.17 -27.15
N ALA A 31 4.57 -6.11 -25.84
CA ALA A 31 4.42 -7.25 -24.94
C ALA A 31 3.02 -7.87 -25.05
N ARG A 32 1.96 -7.07 -24.95
CA ARG A 32 0.56 -7.53 -25.13
C ARG A 32 0.32 -8.18 -26.49
N ARG A 33 0.76 -7.55 -27.58
CA ARG A 33 0.60 -8.09 -28.94
C ARG A 33 1.32 -9.42 -29.12
N ARG A 34 2.48 -9.59 -28.50
CA ARG A 34 3.26 -10.82 -28.58
C ARG A 34 2.63 -11.92 -27.73
N THR A 35 2.19 -11.63 -26.51
CA THR A 35 1.42 -12.58 -25.69
C THR A 35 0.11 -13.00 -26.36
N GLY A 36 -0.59 -12.08 -27.04
CA GLY A 36 -1.78 -12.40 -27.84
C GLY A 36 -1.50 -13.45 -28.91
N ARG A 37 -0.43 -13.26 -29.70
CA ARG A 37 -0.02 -14.24 -30.73
C ARG A 37 0.31 -15.62 -30.17
N ILE A 38 0.96 -15.67 -29.01
CA ILE A 38 1.26 -16.93 -28.30
C ILE A 38 -0.05 -17.58 -27.81
N ALA A 39 -0.93 -16.78 -27.23
CA ALA A 39 -2.23 -17.20 -26.73
C ALA A 39 -3.16 -17.71 -27.84
N ASP A 40 -3.12 -17.16 -29.04
CA ASP A 40 -3.97 -17.58 -30.17
C ASP A 40 -3.64 -19.01 -30.63
N ALA A 41 -2.36 -19.41 -30.53
CA ALA A 41 -1.91 -20.76 -30.87
C ALA A 41 -2.06 -21.78 -29.73
N ALA A 42 -2.37 -21.33 -28.51
CA ALA A 42 -2.41 -22.16 -27.31
C ALA A 42 -3.80 -22.75 -27.02
N ASP A 43 -3.84 -23.79 -26.18
CA ASP A 43 -5.09 -24.32 -25.63
C ASP A 43 -5.75 -23.30 -24.66
N PRO A 44 -7.05 -23.44 -24.35
CA PRO A 44 -7.79 -22.49 -23.52
C PRO A 44 -7.22 -22.30 -22.09
N GLU A 45 -6.65 -23.35 -21.50
CA GLU A 45 -6.08 -23.31 -20.15
C GLU A 45 -4.76 -22.54 -20.15
N THR A 46 -3.88 -22.85 -21.10
CA THR A 46 -2.61 -22.14 -21.32
C THR A 46 -2.87 -20.67 -21.66
N ARG A 47 -3.88 -20.36 -22.50
CA ARG A 47 -4.29 -18.98 -22.81
C ARG A 47 -4.68 -18.20 -21.55
N ALA A 48 -5.44 -18.81 -20.65
CA ALA A 48 -5.83 -18.17 -19.40
C ALA A 48 -4.63 -17.93 -18.47
N LEU A 49 -3.69 -18.88 -18.40
CA LEU A 49 -2.46 -18.73 -17.62
C LEU A 49 -1.55 -17.62 -18.18
N LEU A 50 -1.38 -17.56 -19.50
CA LEU A 50 -0.61 -16.51 -20.18
C LEU A 50 -1.15 -15.10 -19.89
N GLY A 51 -2.48 -14.94 -19.88
CA GLY A 51 -3.13 -13.68 -19.51
C GLY A 51 -2.85 -13.28 -18.06
N GLN A 52 -2.82 -14.25 -17.13
CA GLN A 52 -2.52 -13.99 -15.71
C GLN A 52 -1.05 -13.61 -15.48
N ILE A 53 -0.13 -14.26 -16.21
CA ILE A 53 1.30 -13.94 -16.18
C ILE A 53 1.54 -12.51 -16.69
N LEU A 54 0.97 -12.15 -17.84
CA LEU A 54 1.10 -10.79 -18.39
C LEU A 54 0.53 -9.74 -17.44
N ALA A 55 -0.65 -9.97 -16.88
CA ALA A 55 -1.26 -9.08 -15.90
C ALA A 55 -0.44 -8.94 -14.61
N ALA A 56 0.37 -9.95 -14.25
CA ALA A 56 1.31 -9.86 -13.13
C ALA A 56 2.55 -9.03 -13.51
N LEU A 57 3.12 -9.24 -14.69
CA LEU A 57 4.32 -8.55 -15.17
C LEU A 57 4.10 -7.05 -15.41
N GLU A 58 2.89 -6.63 -15.81
CA GLU A 58 2.54 -5.21 -15.94
C GLU A 58 2.50 -4.45 -14.60
N LYS A 59 2.59 -5.15 -13.47
CA LYS A 59 2.64 -4.53 -12.14
C LYS A 59 4.09 -4.27 -11.71
N PRO A 60 4.31 -3.32 -10.78
CA PRO A 60 5.62 -3.12 -10.19
C PRO A 60 6.19 -4.42 -9.60
N PRO A 61 7.52 -4.61 -9.57
CA PRO A 61 8.16 -5.85 -9.13
C PRO A 61 7.70 -6.34 -7.74
N ALA A 62 7.42 -5.40 -6.83
CA ALA A 62 6.91 -5.69 -5.48
C ALA A 62 5.58 -6.46 -5.47
N VAL A 63 4.77 -6.31 -6.53
CA VAL A 63 3.46 -6.97 -6.71
C VAL A 63 3.56 -8.11 -7.72
N ALA A 64 4.37 -7.96 -8.77
CA ALA A 64 4.58 -8.97 -9.80
C ALA A 64 5.16 -10.27 -9.21
N VAL A 65 6.20 -10.17 -8.37
CA VAL A 65 6.92 -11.35 -7.83
C VAL A 65 6.04 -12.22 -6.93
N PRO A 66 5.29 -11.68 -5.95
CA PRO A 66 4.36 -12.49 -5.15
C PRO A 66 3.27 -13.17 -6.00
N ARG A 67 2.78 -12.50 -7.06
CA ARG A 67 1.78 -13.06 -7.96
C ARG A 67 2.34 -14.18 -8.83
N LEU A 68 3.51 -14.00 -9.43
CA LEU A 68 4.19 -15.07 -10.18
C LEU A 68 4.47 -16.28 -9.28
N ARG A 69 4.89 -16.05 -8.03
CA ARG A 69 5.08 -17.13 -7.05
C ARG A 69 3.78 -17.86 -6.72
N HIS A 70 2.66 -17.15 -6.63
CA HIS A 70 1.36 -17.77 -6.44
C HIS A 70 0.97 -18.61 -7.66
N LEU A 71 1.10 -18.08 -8.87
CA LEU A 71 0.82 -18.80 -10.13
C LEU A 71 1.66 -20.07 -10.26
N TRP A 72 2.95 -20.02 -9.90
CA TRP A 72 3.82 -21.19 -9.91
C TRP A 72 3.31 -22.30 -8.97
N LYS A 73 2.76 -21.94 -7.80
CA LYS A 73 2.26 -22.92 -6.82
C LYS A 73 0.98 -23.62 -7.26
N VAL A 74 0.12 -22.93 -8.02
CA VAL A 74 -1.20 -23.44 -8.41
C VAL A 74 -1.23 -24.06 -9.80
N SER A 75 -0.16 -23.91 -10.59
CA SER A 75 -0.11 -24.40 -11.98
C SER A 75 0.40 -25.84 -12.10
N ALA A 76 -0.07 -26.54 -13.14
CA ALA A 76 0.45 -27.84 -13.57
C ALA A 76 1.93 -27.75 -13.99
N ALA A 77 2.60 -28.89 -14.22
CA ALA A 77 4.03 -28.93 -14.57
C ALA A 77 4.38 -28.03 -15.78
N ALA A 78 3.63 -28.13 -16.88
CA ALA A 78 3.79 -27.27 -18.06
C ALA A 78 3.58 -25.77 -17.74
N GLY A 79 2.63 -25.44 -16.86
CA GLY A 79 2.40 -24.05 -16.44
C GLY A 79 3.49 -23.49 -15.54
N ARG A 80 4.15 -24.35 -14.74
CA ARG A 80 5.29 -23.94 -13.89
C ARG A 80 6.49 -23.50 -14.72
N GLU A 81 6.77 -24.18 -15.83
CA GLU A 81 7.84 -23.81 -16.77
C GLU A 81 7.61 -22.42 -17.39
N LEU A 82 6.37 -22.13 -17.77
CA LEU A 82 5.98 -20.82 -18.33
C LEU A 82 6.13 -19.68 -17.30
N VAL A 83 5.80 -19.95 -16.04
CA VAL A 83 5.96 -18.96 -14.96
C VAL A 83 7.44 -18.76 -14.60
N GLU A 84 8.23 -19.84 -14.58
CA GLU A 84 9.66 -19.79 -14.30
C GLU A 84 10.43 -19.02 -15.40
N ALA A 85 10.01 -19.16 -16.66
CA ALA A 85 10.53 -18.37 -17.77
C ALA A 85 10.31 -16.86 -17.58
N CYS A 86 9.26 -16.46 -16.87
CA CYS A 86 8.92 -15.06 -16.60
C CYS A 86 9.52 -14.51 -15.30
N ALA A 87 10.09 -15.36 -14.44
CA ALA A 87 10.66 -14.92 -13.18
C ALA A 87 12.00 -14.20 -13.42
N PRO A 88 12.25 -13.03 -12.80
CA PRO A 88 13.55 -12.39 -12.91
C PRO A 88 14.59 -13.33 -12.30
N ARG A 89 15.61 -13.72 -13.08
CA ARG A 89 16.74 -14.49 -12.54
C ARG A 89 17.36 -13.73 -11.36
N SER A 90 17.83 -14.47 -10.36
CA SER A 90 18.42 -13.94 -9.12
C SER A 90 19.47 -12.84 -9.34
N GLU A 91 20.20 -12.88 -10.46
CA GLU A 91 21.16 -11.87 -10.88
C GLU A 91 20.52 -10.49 -11.17
N ARG A 92 19.36 -10.46 -11.83
CA ARG A 92 18.60 -9.22 -12.08
C ARG A 92 17.98 -8.65 -10.80
N HIS A 93 17.64 -9.51 -9.83
CA HIS A 93 17.21 -9.06 -8.49
C HIS A 93 18.35 -8.37 -7.74
N ALA A 94 19.58 -8.87 -7.84
CA ALA A 94 20.74 -8.25 -7.23
C ALA A 94 21.08 -6.89 -7.88
N GLU A 95 20.88 -6.77 -9.19
CA GLU A 95 21.13 -5.52 -9.91
C GLU A 95 20.07 -4.44 -9.63
N ALA A 96 18.78 -4.82 -9.65
CA ALA A 96 17.68 -3.91 -9.27
C ALA A 96 17.76 -3.44 -7.81
N ALA A 97 18.24 -4.30 -6.90
CA ALA A 97 18.50 -3.91 -5.52
C ALA A 97 19.64 -2.87 -5.42
N LYS A 98 20.73 -3.08 -6.18
CA LYS A 98 21.85 -2.11 -6.26
C LYS A 98 21.40 -0.77 -6.85
N GLU A 99 20.55 -0.78 -7.86
CA GLU A 99 20.03 0.44 -8.50
C GLU A 99 19.11 1.21 -7.54
N THR A 100 18.23 0.51 -6.83
CA THR A 100 17.38 1.12 -5.79
C THR A 100 18.22 1.73 -4.68
N GLU A 101 19.28 1.05 -4.25
CA GLU A 101 20.21 1.57 -3.24
C GLU A 101 20.94 2.84 -3.74
N ARG A 102 21.37 2.86 -5.01
CA ARG A 102 21.97 4.05 -5.64
C ARG A 102 20.99 5.23 -5.67
N ALA A 103 19.72 5.00 -6.03
CA ALA A 103 18.68 6.04 -6.03
C ALA A 103 18.39 6.60 -4.63
N VAL A 104 18.35 5.73 -3.60
CA VAL A 104 18.18 6.16 -2.20
C VAL A 104 19.39 6.99 -1.73
N ARG A 105 20.61 6.61 -2.13
CA ARG A 105 21.81 7.40 -1.83
C ARG A 105 21.79 8.77 -2.52
N ALA A 106 21.37 8.82 -3.80
CA ALA A 106 21.25 10.06 -4.56
C ALA A 106 20.23 11.03 -3.93
N THR A 107 19.02 10.56 -3.63
CA THR A 107 17.98 11.37 -2.97
C THR A 107 18.40 11.86 -1.58
N ARG A 108 19.18 11.06 -0.83
CA ARG A 108 19.76 11.49 0.46
C ARG A 108 20.82 12.58 0.28
N ALA A 109 21.64 12.51 -0.77
CA ALA A 109 22.62 13.54 -1.11
C ALA A 109 21.92 14.85 -1.51
N GLU A 110 20.90 14.78 -2.37
CA GLU A 110 20.09 15.93 -2.78
C GLU A 110 19.40 16.60 -1.58
N ARG A 111 18.83 15.82 -0.65
CA ARG A 111 18.24 16.38 0.59
C ARG A 111 19.27 17.10 1.46
N ARG A 112 20.50 16.58 1.56
CA ARG A 112 21.60 17.23 2.31
C ARG A 112 22.02 18.53 1.64
N GLU A 113 22.10 18.54 0.31
CA GLU A 113 22.45 19.73 -0.46
C GLU A 113 21.36 20.80 -0.38
N TYR A 114 20.09 20.42 -0.53
CA TYR A 114 18.95 21.31 -0.31
C TYR A 114 18.96 21.90 1.10
N ALA A 115 19.22 21.10 2.14
CA ALA A 115 19.34 21.59 3.51
C ALA A 115 20.49 22.60 3.70
N ARG A 116 21.61 22.44 2.98
CA ARG A 116 22.73 23.40 3.01
C ARG A 116 22.42 24.70 2.27
N ARG A 117 21.69 24.61 1.14
CA ARG A 117 21.33 25.77 0.29
C ARG A 117 20.09 26.51 0.80
N ARG A 118 19.29 25.89 1.67
CA ARG A 118 18.11 26.52 2.25
C ARG A 118 18.56 27.80 2.97
N PRO A 119 18.11 28.99 2.53
CA PRO A 119 18.35 30.23 3.24
C PRO A 119 17.85 30.03 4.66
N GLY A 120 18.73 30.19 5.65
CA GLY A 120 18.34 30.14 7.05
C GLY A 120 17.23 31.18 7.24
N THR A 121 16.04 30.73 7.63
CA THR A 121 15.00 31.63 8.13
C THR A 121 15.67 32.48 9.20
N VAL A 122 15.80 33.78 8.95
CA VAL A 122 16.20 34.74 9.96
C VAL A 122 15.08 34.69 11.00
N VAL A 123 15.30 33.91 12.05
CA VAL A 123 14.45 33.92 13.23
C VAL A 123 14.57 35.34 13.78
N PRO A 124 13.49 36.14 13.87
CA PRO A 124 13.56 37.38 14.60
C PRO A 124 13.92 37.00 16.04
N ARG A 125 15.09 37.45 16.47
CA ARG A 125 15.64 37.25 17.81
C ARG A 125 14.80 38.03 18.82
N GLN A 126 13.57 37.61 19.08
CA GLN A 126 12.90 37.91 20.34
C GLN A 126 13.38 36.89 21.37
N GLY A 127 14.55 37.16 21.93
CA GLY A 127 15.04 36.43 23.08
C GLY A 127 14.15 36.74 24.27
N VAL A 128 13.27 35.80 24.64
CA VAL A 128 12.81 35.72 26.02
C VAL A 128 14.05 35.41 26.86
N PRO A 129 14.41 36.23 27.87
CA PRO A 129 15.56 35.95 28.71
C PRO A 129 15.32 34.61 29.41
N GLN A 130 16.07 33.58 29.05
CA GLN A 130 16.06 32.37 29.86
C GLN A 130 16.64 32.74 31.23
N PRO A 131 15.95 32.41 32.33
CA PRO A 131 16.51 32.63 33.66
C PRO A 131 17.79 31.79 33.75
N ARG A 132 18.92 32.47 33.98
CA ARG A 132 20.20 31.81 34.25
C ARG A 132 19.98 30.79 35.36
N ARG A 133 20.14 29.50 35.03
CA ARG A 133 20.13 28.39 36.00
C ARG A 133 21.12 28.76 37.09
N SER A 134 20.63 29.04 38.31
CA SER A 134 21.47 29.51 39.41
C SER A 134 22.52 28.46 39.73
N GLN A 135 23.75 28.89 40.05
CA GLN A 135 24.87 28.02 40.44
C GLN A 135 24.44 26.90 41.43
N ARG A 136 23.56 27.26 42.37
CA ARG A 136 22.98 26.39 43.39
C ARG A 136 22.25 25.15 42.83
N ALA A 137 21.64 25.24 41.65
CA ALA A 137 20.96 24.11 41.01
C ALA A 137 21.96 23.15 40.35
N THR A 138 23.09 23.65 39.85
CA THR A 138 24.19 22.84 39.32
C THR A 138 24.93 22.12 40.45
N ASP A 139 25.08 22.79 41.61
CA ASP A 139 25.71 22.20 42.79
C ASP A 139 24.83 21.09 43.40
N GLN A 140 23.50 21.26 43.40
CA GLN A 140 22.55 20.22 43.82
C GLN A 140 22.54 19.00 42.89
N ASP A 141 22.58 19.19 41.56
CA ASP A 141 22.71 18.09 40.59
C ASP A 141 24.01 17.30 40.80
N THR A 142 25.10 18.01 41.14
CA THR A 142 26.41 17.39 41.38
C THR A 142 26.43 16.63 42.70
N ALA A 143 25.82 17.17 43.76
CA ALA A 143 25.68 16.50 45.05
C ALA A 143 24.79 15.25 44.95
N ALA A 144 23.70 15.32 44.19
CA ALA A 144 22.82 14.17 43.95
C ALA A 144 23.55 13.04 43.21
N ARG A 145 24.35 13.35 42.18
CA ARG A 145 25.15 12.35 41.46
C ARG A 145 26.17 11.66 42.37
N ARG A 146 26.85 12.40 43.24
CA ARG A 146 27.80 11.81 44.22
C ARG A 146 27.11 10.89 45.22
N TYR A 147 25.91 11.26 45.67
CA TYR A 147 25.11 10.43 46.57
C TYR A 147 24.70 9.07 45.96
N PHE A 148 24.50 9.01 44.63
CA PHE A 148 24.18 7.75 43.94
C PHE A 148 25.42 6.92 43.58
N ASP A 149 26.57 7.55 43.32
CA ASP A 149 27.84 6.84 43.10
C ASP A 149 28.36 6.20 44.41
N GLU A 150 28.24 6.88 45.56
CA GLU A 150 28.73 6.38 46.86
C GLU A 150 27.90 5.21 47.45
N ARG A 151 26.71 4.93 46.91
CA ARG A 151 25.83 3.84 47.40
C ARG A 151 25.94 2.54 46.61
N SER A 152 26.84 2.48 45.64
CA SER A 152 27.14 1.24 44.90
C SER A 152 28.13 0.38 45.70
N ASP A 153 27.64 -0.29 46.74
CA ASP A 153 28.42 -1.32 47.45
C ASP A 153 28.52 -2.62 46.62
N PRO A 154 29.66 -3.34 46.68
CA PRO A 154 29.88 -4.55 45.90
C PRO A 154 29.40 -5.82 46.63
N ALA A 155 28.78 -6.70 45.83
CA ALA A 155 28.54 -8.14 46.03
C ALA A 155 27.52 -8.58 47.10
N GLU A 156 26.48 -9.32 46.68
CA GLU A 156 26.45 -10.78 46.82
C GLU A 156 25.26 -11.42 46.08
N GLY A 157 25.35 -12.74 45.86
CA GLY A 157 24.64 -13.47 44.82
C GLY A 157 23.13 -13.58 44.97
N GLY A 158 22.44 -13.40 43.84
CA GLY A 158 21.04 -13.74 43.65
C GLY A 158 20.75 -13.78 42.16
N LYS A 159 20.71 -14.98 41.58
CA LYS A 159 20.29 -15.19 40.19
C LYS A 159 18.78 -14.95 40.09
N GLU A 160 18.38 -13.71 39.98
CA GLU A 160 17.07 -13.34 39.44
C GLU A 160 17.33 -12.34 38.33
N THR A 161 17.16 -12.76 37.08
CA THR A 161 17.19 -11.87 35.93
C THR A 161 16.06 -10.85 36.10
N PRO A 162 16.34 -9.55 36.32
CA PRO A 162 15.32 -8.55 36.15
C PRO A 162 15.18 -8.39 34.64
N GLU A 163 13.98 -8.68 34.12
CA GLU A 163 13.54 -8.13 32.84
C GLU A 163 13.54 -6.60 32.97
N HIS A 164 14.71 -5.98 32.84
CA HIS A 164 14.83 -4.59 32.45
C HIS A 164 14.39 -4.51 30.99
N VAL A 165 13.08 -4.55 30.79
CA VAL A 165 12.45 -4.02 29.58
C VAL A 165 12.82 -2.54 29.58
N LEU A 166 13.88 -2.22 28.83
CA LEU A 166 14.13 -0.87 28.37
C LEU A 166 12.84 -0.41 27.68
N THR A 167 12.00 0.36 28.39
CA THR A 167 10.88 1.10 27.81
C THR A 167 11.47 2.10 26.84
N VAL A 168 11.73 1.65 25.61
CA VAL A 168 12.02 2.53 24.49
C VAL A 168 10.75 3.34 24.27
N ARG A 169 10.76 4.59 24.74
CA ARG A 169 9.71 5.56 24.47
C ARG A 169 9.57 5.70 22.96
N GLY A 170 8.53 5.08 22.40
CA GLY A 170 8.18 5.24 21.01
C GLY A 170 7.70 6.67 20.73
N PRO A 171 7.73 7.15 19.47
CA PRO A 171 7.24 8.50 19.15
C PRO A 171 5.78 8.66 19.60
N ALA A 172 5.32 9.84 20.00
CA ALA A 172 3.90 10.03 20.37
C ALA A 172 2.94 9.75 19.18
N CYS A 173 1.68 9.43 19.48
CA CYS A 173 0.61 9.37 18.48
C CYS A 173 0.46 10.74 17.79
N ARG A 174 0.41 10.77 16.45
CA ARG A 174 0.25 12.03 15.70
C ARG A 174 -1.15 12.66 15.81
N GLY A 175 -2.17 11.88 16.18
CA GLY A 175 -3.55 12.36 16.33
C GLY A 175 -3.80 13.03 17.67
N CYS A 176 -3.54 12.33 18.78
CA CYS A 176 -3.84 12.80 20.13
C CYS A 176 -2.61 13.21 20.96
N GLY A 177 -1.39 13.01 20.47
CA GLY A 177 -0.16 13.32 21.20
C GLY A 177 0.16 12.38 22.37
N ALA A 178 -0.61 11.31 22.58
CA ALA A 178 -0.37 10.36 23.66
C ALA A 178 0.98 9.63 23.49
N GLU A 179 1.75 9.52 24.58
CA GLU A 179 2.97 8.72 24.65
C GLU A 179 2.62 7.24 24.48
N ARG A 180 3.30 6.54 23.58
CA ARG A 180 3.01 5.13 23.28
C ARG A 180 3.65 4.21 24.30
N THR A 181 2.85 3.38 24.96
CA THR A 181 3.38 2.24 25.72
C THR A 181 3.85 1.15 24.74
N THR A 182 4.73 0.25 25.18
CA THR A 182 5.29 -0.83 24.36
C THR A 182 4.22 -1.75 23.75
N GLY A 183 3.04 -1.87 24.38
CA GLY A 183 1.90 -2.61 23.82
C GLY A 183 1.23 -1.93 22.62
N ASP A 184 1.28 -0.59 22.53
CA ASP A 184 0.66 0.19 21.45
C ASP A 184 1.54 0.33 20.20
N GLN A 185 2.86 0.11 20.35
CA GLN A 185 3.81 0.23 19.24
C GLN A 185 3.56 -0.83 18.15
N GLN A 186 3.13 -2.04 18.52
CA GLN A 186 2.76 -3.10 17.56
C GLN A 186 1.49 -2.78 16.76
N ARG A 187 0.64 -1.85 17.23
CA ARG A 187 -0.67 -1.54 16.63
C ARG A 187 -0.72 -0.23 15.84
N ALA A 188 0.35 0.57 15.89
CA ALA A 188 0.43 1.78 15.10
C ALA A 188 0.62 1.42 13.61
N ASN A 189 -0.19 2.02 12.74
CA ASN A 189 0.00 1.91 11.29
C ASN A 189 1.17 2.80 10.83
N ASP A 190 1.54 2.71 9.55
CA ASP A 190 2.57 3.54 8.91
C ASP A 190 2.32 5.06 9.07
N ASN A 191 1.08 5.44 9.43
CA ASN A 191 0.67 6.81 9.65
C ASN A 191 0.86 7.28 11.11
N GLY A 192 1.36 6.44 12.02
CA GLY A 192 1.72 6.84 13.39
C GLY A 192 0.52 7.27 14.24
N LEU A 193 -0.68 6.77 13.91
CA LEU A 193 -1.90 6.98 14.69
C LEU A 193 -2.15 5.77 15.61
N CYS A 194 -2.64 6.03 16.82
CA CYS A 194 -3.19 4.98 17.67
C CYS A 194 -4.53 4.48 17.09
N SER A 195 -5.05 3.38 17.63
CA SER A 195 -6.32 2.78 17.18
C SER A 195 -7.48 3.78 17.25
N ASP A 196 -7.59 4.55 18.31
CA ASP A 196 -8.72 5.46 18.53
C ASP A 196 -8.67 6.66 17.57
N CYS A 197 -7.50 7.31 17.46
CA CYS A 197 -7.30 8.37 16.46
C CYS A 197 -7.43 7.87 15.03
N ARG A 198 -7.20 6.58 14.77
CA ARG A 198 -7.42 5.98 13.46
C ARG A 198 -8.91 5.89 13.16
N TYR A 199 -9.75 5.50 14.12
CA TYR A 199 -11.20 5.45 13.91
C TYR A 199 -11.77 6.85 13.62
N GLU A 200 -11.40 7.85 14.42
CA GLU A 200 -11.81 9.25 14.19
C GLU A 200 -11.29 9.79 12.84
N TRP A 201 -10.05 9.45 12.47
CA TRP A 201 -9.48 9.87 11.19
C TRP A 201 -10.19 9.23 9.99
N VAL A 202 -10.64 7.97 10.12
CA VAL A 202 -11.38 7.27 9.06
C VAL A 202 -12.78 7.87 8.89
N ASP A 203 -13.47 8.18 9.98
CA ASP A 203 -14.81 8.79 9.94
C ASP A 203 -14.79 10.21 9.37
N SER A 204 -13.68 10.93 9.52
CA SER A 204 -13.47 12.24 8.91
C SER A 204 -13.01 12.19 7.44
N GLN A 205 -12.76 11.01 6.87
CA GLN A 205 -12.49 10.90 5.42
C GLN A 205 -13.79 10.94 4.62
N PRO A 206 -13.80 11.60 3.44
CA PRO A 206 -14.92 11.49 2.52
C PRO A 206 -15.29 10.01 2.26
N PRO A 207 -16.59 9.64 2.25
CA PRO A 207 -17.07 8.26 2.12
C PRO A 207 -16.50 7.49 0.92
N MET A 208 -16.22 8.21 -0.16
CA MET A 208 -15.76 7.64 -1.42
C MET A 208 -14.23 7.52 -1.51
N ARG A 209 -13.49 8.10 -0.56
CA ARG A 209 -12.03 8.12 -0.60
C ARG A 209 -11.46 6.70 -0.52
N GLY A 210 -10.51 6.38 -1.41
CA GLY A 210 -9.90 5.05 -1.52
C GLY A 210 -10.73 4.02 -2.29
N LEU A 211 -11.98 4.31 -2.65
CA LEU A 211 -12.77 3.41 -3.50
C LEU A 211 -12.39 3.54 -4.98
N PRO A 212 -12.43 2.43 -5.75
CA PRO A 212 -12.15 2.46 -7.18
C PRO A 212 -13.28 3.17 -7.95
N CYS A 213 -12.99 3.50 -9.22
CA CYS A 213 -13.95 4.10 -10.15
C CYS A 213 -15.22 3.25 -10.21
N VAL A 214 -16.39 3.86 -10.04
CA VAL A 214 -17.65 3.12 -10.01
C VAL A 214 -17.95 2.46 -11.37
N ALA A 215 -17.48 3.06 -12.47
CA ALA A 215 -17.71 2.57 -13.84
C ALA A 215 -16.70 1.50 -14.26
N CYS A 216 -15.42 1.84 -14.38
CA CYS A 216 -14.38 0.90 -14.85
C CYS A 216 -13.76 0.06 -13.72
N GLY A 217 -13.91 0.50 -12.47
CA GLY A 217 -13.36 -0.16 -11.28
C GLY A 217 -11.84 -0.21 -11.23
N LEU A 218 -11.16 0.69 -11.95
CA LEU A 218 -9.75 1.02 -11.75
C LEU A 218 -9.56 1.92 -10.53
N GLU A 219 -8.36 1.93 -9.96
CA GLU A 219 -8.00 2.85 -8.90
C GLU A 219 -8.05 4.29 -9.40
N ARG A 220 -8.54 5.21 -8.55
CA ARG A 220 -8.71 6.61 -8.90
C ARG A 220 -7.49 7.41 -8.52
N SER A 221 -7.15 8.42 -9.32
CA SER A 221 -6.05 9.33 -8.99
C SER A 221 -6.32 10.06 -7.66
N PRO A 222 -5.28 10.50 -6.92
CA PRO A 222 -5.48 11.31 -5.72
C PRO A 222 -6.31 12.58 -5.98
N ARG A 223 -6.20 13.15 -7.19
CA ARG A 223 -6.99 14.32 -7.62
C ARG A 223 -8.48 14.00 -7.68
N ASP A 224 -8.86 12.86 -8.25
CA ASP A 224 -10.26 12.43 -8.31
C ASP A 224 -10.81 12.12 -6.91
N GLN A 225 -10.00 11.53 -6.03
CA GLN A 225 -10.39 11.19 -4.66
C GLN A 225 -10.51 12.41 -3.72
N GLN A 226 -10.06 13.60 -4.13
CA GLN A 226 -10.07 14.83 -3.32
C GLN A 226 -11.13 15.84 -3.78
N ARG A 227 -12.04 15.45 -4.69
CA ARG A 227 -13.10 16.34 -5.16
C ARG A 227 -14.12 16.58 -4.05
N ALA A 228 -14.58 17.82 -3.93
CA ALA A 228 -15.64 18.20 -2.98
C ALA A 228 -16.99 17.52 -3.32
N HIS A 229 -17.22 17.27 -4.61
CA HIS A 229 -18.36 16.51 -5.11
C HIS A 229 -17.83 15.25 -5.80
N ASP A 230 -17.64 14.19 -5.00
CA ASP A 230 -17.10 12.93 -5.49
C ASP A 230 -18.21 12.06 -6.11
N ASP A 231 -18.26 12.05 -7.44
CA ASP A 231 -19.16 11.24 -8.28
C ASP A 231 -18.71 9.77 -8.43
N GLY A 232 -17.61 9.38 -7.77
CA GLY A 232 -17.08 8.04 -7.84
C GLY A 232 -16.36 7.69 -9.13
N LEU A 233 -16.12 8.62 -10.06
CA LEU A 233 -15.48 8.35 -11.35
C LEU A 233 -13.97 8.68 -11.35
N CYS A 234 -13.23 8.00 -12.23
CA CYS A 234 -11.89 8.44 -12.64
C CYS A 234 -11.98 9.46 -13.78
N GLU A 235 -10.90 10.22 -13.99
CA GLU A 235 -10.76 11.21 -15.07
C GLU A 235 -11.19 10.64 -16.43
N ASP A 236 -10.63 9.50 -16.87
CA ASP A 236 -10.96 8.90 -18.17
C ASP A 236 -12.46 8.60 -18.38
N CYS A 237 -13.14 8.05 -17.36
CA CYS A 237 -14.57 7.74 -17.46
C CYS A 237 -15.41 9.02 -17.50
N ARG A 238 -14.98 10.05 -16.79
CA ARG A 238 -15.65 11.36 -16.77
C ARG A 238 -15.50 12.05 -18.12
N ASP A 239 -14.29 12.04 -18.68
CA ASP A 239 -14.01 12.62 -20.00
C ASP A 239 -14.75 11.89 -21.12
N SER A 240 -15.02 10.60 -20.94
CA SER A 240 -15.86 9.81 -21.85
C SER A 240 -17.36 10.06 -21.70
N GLY A 241 -17.77 10.98 -20.80
CA GLY A 241 -19.18 11.30 -20.57
C GLY A 241 -19.97 10.24 -19.78
N THR A 242 -19.28 9.36 -19.05
CA THR A 242 -19.96 8.34 -18.24
C THR A 242 -20.68 9.02 -17.07
N ALA A 243 -21.95 8.67 -16.83
CA ALA A 243 -22.68 9.16 -15.67
C ALA A 243 -22.10 8.55 -14.38
N GLY A 244 -21.86 9.38 -13.36
CA GLY A 244 -21.34 8.94 -12.05
C GLY A 244 -22.44 8.68 -11.02
N VAL A 245 -22.02 8.38 -9.79
CA VAL A 245 -22.94 8.33 -8.63
C VAL A 245 -23.57 9.72 -8.45
N PRO A 246 -24.89 9.81 -8.19
CA PRO A 246 -25.54 11.09 -7.94
C PRO A 246 -24.85 11.88 -6.82
N ILE A 247 -24.56 13.16 -7.09
CA ILE A 247 -23.99 14.06 -6.09
C ILE A 247 -25.11 14.44 -5.11
N LEU A 248 -24.98 13.98 -3.87
CA LEU A 248 -25.92 14.25 -2.79
C LEU A 248 -25.69 15.65 -2.18
N PRO A 249 -26.68 16.24 -1.50
CA PRO A 249 -26.51 17.52 -0.82
C PRO A 249 -25.44 17.42 0.28
N ALA A 250 -24.86 18.56 0.67
CA ALA A 250 -23.81 18.60 1.70
C ALA A 250 -24.25 18.10 3.09
N THR A 251 -25.57 18.01 3.32
CA THR A 251 -26.17 17.45 4.55
C THR A 251 -26.28 15.93 4.53
N ALA A 252 -25.95 15.28 3.41
CA ALA A 252 -26.00 13.83 3.29
C ALA A 252 -24.98 13.17 4.23
N THR A 253 -25.43 12.13 4.91
CA THR A 253 -24.57 11.36 5.81
C THR A 253 -23.63 10.46 5.00
N ARG A 254 -22.60 9.93 5.67
CA ARG A 254 -21.72 8.90 5.11
C ARG A 254 -22.52 7.71 4.56
N ALA A 255 -23.58 7.31 5.28
CA ALA A 255 -24.45 6.21 4.91
C ALA A 255 -25.26 6.48 3.65
N ASP A 256 -25.75 7.71 3.48
CA ASP A 256 -26.49 8.11 2.29
C ASP A 256 -25.59 8.03 1.04
N VAL A 257 -24.35 8.51 1.12
CA VAL A 257 -23.40 8.46 -0.01
C VAL A 257 -23.05 7.02 -0.39
N LEU A 258 -22.80 6.16 0.58
CA LEU A 258 -22.48 4.75 0.32
C LEU A 258 -23.70 3.98 -0.20
N THR A 259 -24.90 4.29 0.27
CA THR A 259 -26.16 3.74 -0.26
C THR A 259 -26.35 4.16 -1.72
N ALA A 260 -26.20 5.46 -2.04
CA ALA A 260 -26.30 5.96 -3.41
C ALA A 260 -25.30 5.30 -4.36
N ARG A 261 -24.08 4.98 -3.89
CA ARG A 261 -23.12 4.20 -4.67
C ARG A 261 -23.60 2.78 -4.93
N CYS A 262 -24.13 2.10 -3.92
CA CYS A 262 -24.64 0.73 -4.08
C CYS A 262 -25.82 0.69 -5.05
N ASP A 263 -26.75 1.63 -4.92
CA ASP A 263 -27.91 1.79 -5.81
C ASP A 263 -27.46 2.08 -7.25
N TYR A 264 -26.44 2.92 -7.45
CA TYR A 264 -25.85 3.15 -8.76
C TYR A 264 -25.24 1.86 -9.34
N ILE A 265 -24.52 1.07 -8.53
CA ILE A 265 -23.92 -0.19 -9.00
C ILE A 265 -25.00 -1.19 -9.38
N ASP A 266 -26.08 -1.29 -8.60
CA ASP A 266 -27.24 -2.11 -8.92
C ASP A 266 -27.87 -1.70 -10.25
N ALA A 267 -28.24 -0.42 -10.37
CA ALA A 267 -28.91 0.12 -11.56
C ALA A 267 -28.08 0.03 -12.84
N THR A 268 -26.75 0.02 -12.74
CA THR A 268 -25.83 -0.04 -13.89
C THR A 268 -25.26 -1.43 -14.15
N SER A 269 -25.65 -2.44 -13.37
CA SER A 269 -25.18 -3.81 -13.59
C SER A 269 -26.21 -4.61 -14.39
N GLU A 270 -25.77 -5.24 -15.46
CA GLU A 270 -26.64 -6.08 -16.30
C GLU A 270 -27.16 -7.33 -15.59
N THR A 271 -26.43 -7.80 -14.57
CA THR A 271 -26.77 -9.03 -13.82
C THR A 271 -26.43 -8.89 -12.34
N THR A 272 -27.14 -9.64 -11.49
CA THR A 272 -26.83 -9.79 -10.06
C THR A 272 -25.38 -10.20 -9.81
N LYS A 273 -24.84 -11.12 -10.64
CA LYS A 273 -23.44 -11.57 -10.52
C LYS A 273 -22.45 -10.44 -10.81
N ALA A 274 -22.73 -9.58 -11.80
CA ALA A 274 -21.91 -8.43 -12.12
C ALA A 274 -21.96 -7.37 -11.01
N ARG A 275 -23.17 -7.09 -10.48
CA ARG A 275 -23.38 -6.24 -9.29
C ARG A 275 -22.53 -6.73 -8.12
N ASP A 276 -22.68 -7.99 -7.73
CA ASP A 276 -21.98 -8.55 -6.57
C ASP A 276 -20.46 -8.58 -6.76
N ALA A 277 -19.98 -8.74 -8.00
CA ALA A 277 -18.55 -8.66 -8.31
C ALA A 277 -18.00 -7.23 -8.13
N ARG A 278 -18.79 -6.21 -8.50
CA ARG A 278 -18.46 -4.79 -8.29
C ARG A 278 -18.49 -4.43 -6.80
N LEU A 279 -19.53 -4.84 -6.07
CA LEU A 279 -19.64 -4.60 -4.63
C LEU A 279 -18.52 -5.29 -3.84
N ARG A 280 -18.19 -6.55 -4.17
CA ARG A 280 -17.03 -7.25 -3.56
C ARG A 280 -15.70 -6.58 -3.86
N ARG A 281 -15.57 -5.88 -4.99
CA ARG A 281 -14.39 -5.06 -5.30
C ARG A 281 -14.29 -3.90 -4.33
N ASP A 282 -15.37 -3.16 -4.16
CA ASP A 282 -15.43 -2.02 -3.25
C ASP A 282 -15.19 -2.42 -1.80
N GLN A 283 -15.77 -3.54 -1.37
CA GLN A 283 -15.63 -4.07 0.00
C GLN A 283 -14.16 -4.27 0.42
N ARG A 284 -13.26 -4.61 -0.52
CA ARG A 284 -11.83 -4.78 -0.25
C ARG A 284 -11.12 -3.47 0.12
N HIS A 285 -11.67 -2.34 -0.34
CA HIS A 285 -11.11 -1.01 -0.12
C HIS A 285 -11.83 -0.25 1.00
N MET A 286 -13.00 -0.73 1.43
CA MET A 286 -13.77 -0.13 2.52
C MET A 286 -13.15 -0.39 3.91
N PRO A 287 -13.20 0.59 4.82
CA PRO A 287 -13.06 0.39 6.26
C PRO A 287 -14.06 -0.62 6.82
N THR A 288 -13.77 -1.19 7.99
CA THR A 288 -14.63 -2.22 8.61
C THR A 288 -16.07 -1.76 8.83
N GLY A 289 -16.29 -0.51 9.29
CA GLY A 289 -17.64 0.03 9.50
C GLY A 289 -18.47 0.08 8.21
N ASP A 290 -17.88 0.54 7.12
CA ASP A 290 -18.55 0.62 5.82
C ASP A 290 -18.86 -0.78 5.23
N ARG A 291 -18.02 -1.79 5.51
CA ARG A 291 -18.29 -3.17 5.07
C ARG A 291 -19.54 -3.75 5.70
N ILE A 292 -19.84 -3.38 6.95
CA ILE A 292 -21.06 -3.82 7.64
C ILE A 292 -22.28 -3.20 6.96
N MET A 293 -22.22 -1.91 6.63
CA MET A 293 -23.29 -1.23 5.90
C MET A 293 -23.51 -1.85 4.51
N LEU A 294 -22.44 -2.13 3.77
CA LEU A 294 -22.54 -2.80 2.47
C LEU A 294 -23.18 -4.19 2.59
N ALA A 295 -22.81 -4.97 3.61
CA ALA A 295 -23.40 -6.29 3.86
C ALA A 295 -24.90 -6.19 4.17
N ASP A 296 -25.31 -5.21 4.97
CA ASP A 296 -26.72 -4.94 5.27
C ASP A 296 -27.50 -4.46 4.04
N TRP A 297 -26.89 -3.63 3.19
CA TRP A 297 -27.50 -3.25 1.91
C TRP A 297 -27.69 -4.46 0.99
N ILE A 298 -26.67 -5.34 0.86
CA ILE A 298 -26.76 -6.57 0.04
C ILE A 298 -27.86 -7.49 0.55
N ALA A 299 -27.98 -7.67 1.87
CA ALA A 299 -28.99 -8.52 2.48
C ALA A 299 -30.44 -8.06 2.22
N ARG A 300 -30.63 -6.77 1.92
CA ARG A 300 -31.95 -6.19 1.57
C ARG A 300 -32.29 -6.29 0.08
N GLN A 301 -31.33 -6.66 -0.78
CA GLN A 301 -31.57 -6.74 -2.21
C GLN A 301 -32.33 -8.01 -2.60
N PRO A 302 -33.20 -7.96 -3.62
CA PRO A 302 -33.78 -9.15 -4.20
C PRO A 302 -32.68 -10.04 -4.82
N ALA A 303 -32.89 -11.36 -4.72
CA ALA A 303 -32.01 -12.40 -5.25
C ALA A 303 -32.03 -12.43 -6.79
#